data_AF-A0A962TYI9-F1
#
_entry.id   AF-A0A962TYI9-F1
#
_cell.length_a   1.000
_cell.length_b   1.000
_cell.length_c   1.000
_cell.angle_alpha   90.00
_cell.angle_beta   90.00
_cell.angle_gamma   90.00
#
_symmetry.space_group_name_H-M   'P 1'
#
loop_
_entity.id
_entity.type
_entity.pdbx_description
1 polymer ?
#
loop_
_entity_poly.entity_id
_entity_poly.type
_entity_poly.pdbx_seq_one_letter_code
_entity_poly.pdbx_strand_id
1 'polypeptide(L)'
;MKIWFWKLLCAAMLVAQPVFADPLASWNDGKTKQAIVDFVQAATTDGGAQYVPVAERIAVFDNDGNLWAEKPAYFQLLFAIDRVKALAPEHPEWKTEQPFKAVLEDDMEALAASGEKGLLQLVMASHGGMTTAEFARIVEDWIATARHPKTGKLYTEMVYQPMLELLGYLRANGFKTFIVSGGGIEFMRPWAERVYGVPPEQVIGSSIKVEFEMTESGPVLRRLPEIDFIDDKAGKPVGIHKFIGRVPLFASGNSDGDLQMLQWTTAGEGARFGLLLHHTDGEREWAYDRKSHVGKLDKALDEASQKGWTVIDMKNDWNKVFAQ
;
A
#
# COMPACT_ATOMS: atom_id res chain seq x y z
N MET A 1 -13.92 -77.03 30.26
CA MET A 1 -14.56 -75.70 30.37
C MET A 1 -13.51 -74.71 30.86
N LYS A 2 -12.99 -73.82 29.98
CA LYS A 2 -12.27 -72.57 30.32
C LYS A 2 -11.96 -71.85 28.99
N ILE A 3 -12.87 -70.96 28.60
CA ILE A 3 -12.78 -70.11 27.41
C ILE A 3 -12.01 -68.85 27.82
N TRP A 4 -10.94 -68.52 27.12
CA TRP A 4 -10.19 -67.27 27.30
C TRP A 4 -10.76 -66.21 26.35
N PHE A 5 -11.42 -65.20 26.90
CA PHE A 5 -11.86 -64.01 26.16
C PHE A 5 -10.68 -63.06 25.99
N TRP A 6 -10.20 -62.88 24.75
CA TRP A 6 -9.38 -61.74 24.38
C TRP A 6 -10.28 -60.53 24.17
N LYS A 7 -10.20 -59.55 25.07
CA LYS A 7 -10.78 -58.22 24.86
C LYS A 7 -9.82 -57.43 23.96
N LEU A 8 -10.20 -57.22 22.70
CA LEU A 8 -9.57 -56.18 21.87
C LEU A 8 -9.95 -54.81 22.45
N LEU A 9 -8.97 -54.09 23.01
CA LEU A 9 -9.07 -52.65 23.22
C LEU A 9 -8.83 -51.95 21.88
N CYS A 10 -9.88 -51.41 21.27
CA CYS A 10 -9.73 -50.39 20.23
C CYS A 10 -9.34 -49.07 20.90
N ALA A 11 -8.06 -48.73 20.88
CA ALA A 11 -7.61 -47.39 21.21
C ALA A 11 -7.97 -46.45 20.04
N ALA A 12 -8.96 -45.58 20.24
CA ALA A 12 -9.24 -44.50 19.31
C ALA A 12 -8.08 -43.49 19.39
N MET A 13 -7.21 -43.48 18.37
CA MET A 13 -6.25 -42.40 18.19
C MET A 13 -7.01 -41.13 17.79
N LEU A 14 -7.15 -40.17 18.71
CA LEU A 14 -7.48 -38.80 18.34
C LEU A 14 -6.31 -38.24 17.52
N VAL A 15 -6.50 -38.14 16.21
CA VAL A 15 -5.62 -37.35 15.36
C VAL A 15 -5.94 -35.89 15.65
N ALA A 16 -5.07 -35.23 16.42
CA ALA A 16 -5.13 -33.78 16.57
C ALA A 16 -4.87 -33.16 15.19
N GLN A 17 -5.91 -32.59 14.58
CA GLN A 17 -5.74 -31.74 13.42
C GLN A 17 -4.96 -30.49 13.87
N PRO A 18 -3.90 -30.08 13.16
CA PRO A 18 -3.27 -28.80 13.45
C PRO A 18 -4.33 -27.71 13.31
N VAL A 19 -4.60 -26.99 14.40
CA VAL A 19 -5.39 -25.75 14.33
C VAL A 19 -4.50 -24.75 13.60
N PHE A 20 -4.65 -24.67 12.28
CA PHE A 20 -4.10 -23.56 11.54
C PHE A 20 -4.78 -22.30 12.06
N ALA A 21 -3.98 -21.36 12.58
CA ALA A 21 -4.48 -20.04 12.93
C ALA A 21 -5.14 -19.42 11.70
N ASP A 22 -6.30 -18.78 11.89
CA ASP A 22 -7.01 -18.08 10.81
C ASP A 22 -6.05 -17.07 10.16
N PRO A 23 -5.71 -17.23 8.86
CA PRO A 23 -4.75 -16.35 8.20
C PRO A 23 -5.27 -14.91 8.01
N LEU A 24 -6.58 -14.69 8.18
CA LEU A 24 -7.27 -13.41 8.04
C LEU A 24 -8.07 -13.09 9.31
N ALA A 25 -7.46 -13.25 10.48
CA ALA A 25 -8.11 -13.15 11.78
C ALA A 25 -8.76 -11.79 12.08
N SER A 26 -8.24 -10.70 11.52
CA SER A 26 -8.81 -9.35 11.68
C SER A 26 -9.95 -9.05 10.70
N TRP A 27 -10.23 -9.97 9.78
CA TRP A 27 -11.38 -9.93 8.87
C TRP A 27 -12.56 -10.69 9.50
N ASN A 28 -13.69 -10.01 9.62
CA ASN A 28 -14.96 -10.62 10.00
C ASN A 28 -15.39 -11.64 8.94
N ASP A 29 -16.06 -12.70 9.41
CA ASP A 29 -16.65 -13.67 8.50
C ASP A 29 -17.75 -13.00 7.68
N GLY A 30 -17.64 -13.11 6.36
CA GLY A 30 -18.50 -12.37 5.44
C GLY A 30 -18.09 -12.57 3.99
N LYS A 31 -18.84 -11.94 3.08
CA LYS A 31 -18.65 -12.09 1.63
C LYS A 31 -17.26 -11.66 1.18
N THR A 32 -16.72 -10.59 1.75
CA THR A 32 -15.40 -10.05 1.41
C THR A 32 -14.28 -11.04 1.74
N LYS A 33 -14.23 -11.53 2.99
CA LYS A 33 -13.25 -12.55 3.42
C LYS A 33 -13.38 -13.83 2.60
N GLN A 34 -14.61 -14.29 2.37
CA GLN A 34 -14.85 -15.50 1.58
C GLN A 34 -14.38 -15.32 0.13
N ALA A 35 -14.65 -14.18 -0.51
CA ALA A 35 -14.23 -13.92 -1.88
C ALA A 35 -12.69 -13.92 -2.05
N ILE A 36 -11.97 -13.38 -1.06
CA ILE A 36 -10.50 -13.43 -1.03
C ILE A 36 -10.01 -14.88 -0.94
N VAL A 37 -10.55 -15.66 0.00
CA VAL A 37 -10.16 -17.06 0.21
C VAL A 37 -10.48 -17.92 -1.02
N ASP A 38 -11.69 -17.76 -1.58
CA ASP A 38 -12.12 -18.47 -2.78
C ASP A 38 -11.22 -18.19 -3.97
N PHE A 39 -10.87 -16.91 -4.20
CA PHE A 39 -9.95 -16.53 -5.26
C PHE A 39 -8.58 -17.19 -5.09
N VAL A 40 -8.00 -17.09 -3.89
CA VAL A 40 -6.68 -17.68 -3.61
C VAL A 40 -6.72 -19.18 -3.80
N GLN A 41 -7.71 -19.87 -3.24
CA GLN A 41 -7.88 -21.30 -3.40
C GLN A 41 -8.03 -21.70 -4.88
N ALA A 42 -8.83 -20.98 -5.65
CA ALA A 42 -9.02 -21.27 -7.07
C ALA A 42 -7.75 -21.08 -7.89
N ALA A 43 -6.96 -20.04 -7.59
CA ALA A 43 -5.69 -19.75 -8.26
C ALA A 43 -4.56 -20.72 -7.88
N THR A 44 -4.65 -21.40 -6.72
CA THR A 44 -3.52 -22.17 -6.16
C THR A 44 -3.76 -23.67 -6.09
N THR A 45 -4.99 -24.15 -6.27
CA THR A 45 -5.32 -25.59 -6.24
C THR A 45 -4.73 -26.29 -7.46
N ASP A 46 -3.71 -27.12 -7.26
CA ASP A 46 -3.04 -27.87 -8.33
C ASP A 46 -4.04 -28.69 -9.16
N GLY A 47 -3.96 -28.55 -10.49
CA GLY A 47 -4.86 -29.22 -11.43
C GLY A 47 -6.26 -28.62 -11.53
N GLY A 48 -6.57 -27.56 -10.77
CA GLY A 48 -7.82 -26.81 -10.89
C GLY A 48 -7.92 -26.02 -12.20
N ALA A 49 -9.14 -25.78 -12.67
CA ALA A 49 -9.38 -25.05 -13.92
C ALA A 49 -8.89 -23.60 -13.92
N GLN A 50 -8.74 -23.00 -12.72
CA GLN A 50 -8.25 -21.64 -12.51
C GLN A 50 -6.82 -21.60 -11.95
N TYR A 51 -6.13 -22.74 -11.89
CA TYR A 51 -4.77 -22.82 -11.38
C TYR A 51 -3.83 -21.90 -12.15
N VAL A 52 -3.01 -21.15 -11.41
CA VAL A 52 -1.95 -20.30 -11.97
C VAL A 52 -0.59 -20.72 -11.43
N PRO A 53 0.45 -20.89 -12.27
CA PRO A 53 1.80 -21.21 -11.83
C PRO A 53 2.35 -20.14 -10.86
N VAL A 54 3.12 -20.56 -9.85
CA VAL A 54 3.69 -19.67 -8.82
C VAL A 54 4.41 -18.45 -9.42
N ALA A 55 5.14 -18.63 -10.53
CA ALA A 55 5.89 -17.56 -11.18
C ALA A 55 4.99 -16.43 -11.74
N GLU A 56 3.70 -16.68 -11.92
CA GLU A 56 2.71 -15.77 -12.50
C GLU A 56 1.78 -15.15 -11.44
N ARG A 57 1.88 -15.57 -10.18
CA ARG A 57 1.03 -15.10 -9.08
C ARG A 57 1.48 -13.71 -8.61
N ILE A 58 1.05 -12.68 -9.32
CA ILE A 58 1.33 -11.28 -8.98
C ILE A 58 0.10 -10.64 -8.34
N ALA A 59 0.29 -10.03 -7.17
CA ALA A 59 -0.70 -9.19 -6.49
C ALA A 59 -0.14 -7.78 -6.32
N VAL A 60 -0.91 -6.75 -6.68
CA VAL A 60 -0.52 -5.34 -6.57
C VAL A 60 -1.44 -4.60 -5.61
N PHE A 61 -0.88 -3.66 -4.83
CA PHE A 61 -1.58 -2.88 -3.81
C PHE A 61 -1.20 -1.40 -3.94
N ASP A 62 -2.16 -0.49 -3.81
CA ASP A 62 -1.80 0.89 -3.45
C ASP A 62 -1.24 0.92 -2.02
N ASN A 63 -0.63 2.04 -1.61
CA ASN A 63 -0.17 2.26 -0.24
C ASN A 63 -1.09 3.21 0.52
N ASP A 64 -1.16 4.47 0.10
CA ASP A 64 -1.94 5.53 0.76
C ASP A 64 -3.44 5.21 0.72
N GLY A 65 -4.07 5.08 1.90
CA GLY A 65 -5.48 4.72 2.01
C GLY A 65 -5.79 3.26 1.69
N ASN A 66 -4.80 2.43 1.33
CA ASN A 66 -5.00 0.99 1.09
C ASN A 66 -4.22 0.09 2.05
N LEU A 67 -2.93 0.36 2.30
CA LEU A 67 -2.12 -0.37 3.30
C LEU A 67 -1.96 0.41 4.60
N TRP A 68 -2.08 1.74 4.56
CA TRP A 68 -2.07 2.61 5.73
C TRP A 68 -3.05 3.78 5.56
N ALA A 69 -3.29 4.52 6.66
CA ALA A 69 -4.09 5.73 6.61
C ALA A 69 -3.48 6.83 5.73
N GLU A 70 -4.34 7.71 5.21
CA GLU A 70 -3.95 8.85 4.37
C GLU A 70 -4.59 10.17 4.82
N LYS A 71 -5.23 10.18 5.99
CA LYS A 71 -5.80 11.37 6.60
C LYS A 71 -4.86 11.98 7.62
N PRO A 72 -4.91 13.31 7.84
CA PRO A 72 -5.70 14.30 7.08
C PRO A 72 -5.16 14.59 5.67
N ALA A 73 -3.92 14.19 5.40
CA ALA A 73 -3.25 14.29 4.11
C ALA A 73 -2.28 13.11 3.94
N TYR A 74 -1.87 12.82 2.70
CA TYR A 74 -0.86 11.80 2.40
C TYR A 74 0.38 12.00 3.27
N PHE A 75 0.89 10.94 3.88
CA PHE A 75 1.99 11.08 4.85
C PHE A 75 3.28 11.57 4.21
N GLN A 76 3.49 11.34 2.91
CA GLN A 76 4.61 11.94 2.19
C GLN A 76 4.50 13.47 2.08
N LEU A 77 3.29 14.04 1.99
CA LEU A 77 3.12 15.50 2.05
C LEU A 77 3.49 16.03 3.43
N LEU A 78 3.12 15.32 4.50
CA LEU A 78 3.50 15.70 5.87
C LEU A 78 5.02 15.63 6.07
N PHE A 79 5.67 14.60 5.51
CA PHE A 79 7.13 14.53 5.43
C PHE A 79 7.74 15.72 4.67
N ALA A 80 7.19 16.08 3.51
CA ALA A 80 7.68 17.22 2.73
C ALA A 80 7.52 18.55 3.50
N ILE A 81 6.43 18.72 4.23
CA ILE A 81 6.18 19.87 5.11
C ILE A 81 7.26 19.96 6.20
N ASP A 82 7.51 18.88 6.93
CA ASP A 82 8.53 18.85 7.99
C ASP A 82 9.92 19.17 7.44
N ARG A 83 10.20 18.69 6.22
CA ARG A 83 11.47 18.90 5.53
C ARG A 83 11.66 20.33 5.08
N VAL A 84 10.62 20.97 4.54
CA VAL A 84 10.64 22.41 4.24
C VAL A 84 10.87 23.22 5.51
N LYS A 85 10.20 22.89 6.62
CA LYS A 85 10.42 23.58 7.91
C LYS A 85 11.86 23.42 8.41
N ALA A 86 12.43 22.22 8.29
CA ALA A 86 13.80 21.95 8.69
C ALA A 86 14.84 22.70 7.86
N LEU A 87 14.58 22.86 6.55
CA LEU A 87 15.47 23.55 5.61
C LEU A 87 15.24 25.07 5.56
N ALA A 88 14.13 25.58 6.09
CA ALA A 88 13.77 27.00 6.05
C ALA A 88 14.86 27.99 6.51
N PRO A 89 15.72 27.68 7.51
CA PRO A 89 16.83 28.57 7.88
C PRO A 89 17.84 28.83 6.75
N GLU A 90 17.95 27.91 5.79
CA GLU A 90 18.86 27.98 4.64
C GLU A 90 18.19 28.64 3.41
N HIS A 91 16.87 28.85 3.47
CA HIS A 91 16.04 29.32 2.35
C HIS A 91 15.19 30.55 2.75
N PRO A 92 15.78 31.75 2.89
CA PRO A 92 15.04 32.95 3.27
C PRO A 92 13.93 33.35 2.28
N GLU A 93 14.05 32.98 1.00
CA GLU A 93 13.08 33.22 -0.06
C GLU A 93 11.73 32.52 0.19
N TRP A 94 11.74 31.38 0.89
CA TRP A 94 10.54 30.60 1.21
C TRP A 94 9.56 31.33 2.13
N LYS A 95 9.98 32.40 2.80
CA LYS A 95 9.08 33.26 3.58
C LYS A 95 8.07 34.01 2.72
N THR A 96 8.35 34.14 1.42
CA THR A 96 7.51 34.90 0.47
C THR A 96 7.04 34.08 -0.72
N GLU A 97 7.74 32.99 -1.05
CA GLU A 97 7.45 32.15 -2.21
C GLU A 97 6.45 31.05 -1.89
N GLN A 98 5.40 30.90 -2.70
CA GLN A 98 4.47 29.78 -2.60
C GLN A 98 5.00 28.56 -3.40
N PRO A 99 4.76 27.31 -2.93
CA PRO A 99 3.94 26.92 -1.79
C PRO A 99 4.66 26.92 -0.43
N PHE A 100 5.96 27.25 -0.38
CA PHE A 100 6.77 27.17 0.85
C PHE A 100 6.26 28.09 1.95
N LYS A 101 5.82 29.30 1.60
CA LYS A 101 5.22 30.24 2.53
C LYS A 101 4.02 29.62 3.26
N ALA A 102 3.12 28.96 2.52
CA ALA A 102 1.98 28.28 3.12
C ALA A 102 2.41 27.16 4.08
N VAL A 103 3.49 26.43 3.79
CA VAL A 103 4.07 25.47 4.73
C VAL A 103 4.57 26.14 6.01
N LEU A 104 5.29 27.25 5.89
CA LEU A 104 5.86 27.96 7.04
C LEU A 104 4.80 28.66 7.90
N GLU A 105 3.64 28.97 7.33
CA GLU A 105 2.48 29.59 8.00
C GLU A 105 1.43 28.56 8.46
N ASP A 106 1.67 27.25 8.26
CA ASP A 106 0.72 26.16 8.56
C ASP A 106 -0.64 26.31 7.82
N ASP A 107 -0.64 26.94 6.64
CA ASP A 107 -1.82 27.18 5.81
C ASP A 107 -2.13 25.97 4.91
N MET A 108 -2.77 24.97 5.50
CA MET A 108 -3.16 23.75 4.80
C MET A 108 -4.21 23.98 3.70
N GLU A 109 -5.00 25.06 3.77
CA GLU A 109 -5.95 25.41 2.72
C GLU A 109 -5.22 25.92 1.47
N ALA A 110 -4.25 26.82 1.66
CA ALA A 110 -3.40 27.29 0.57
C ALA A 110 -2.55 26.16 -0.03
N LEU A 111 -2.04 25.24 0.80
CA LEU A 111 -1.35 24.04 0.32
C LEU A 111 -2.28 23.13 -0.49
N ALA A 112 -3.50 22.87 -0.03
CA ALA A 112 -4.48 22.11 -0.79
C ALA A 112 -4.82 22.79 -2.12
N ALA A 113 -4.96 24.13 -2.13
CA ALA A 113 -5.21 24.92 -3.33
C ALA A 113 -4.06 24.90 -4.34
N SER A 114 -2.83 24.64 -3.89
CA SER A 114 -1.65 24.50 -4.77
C SER A 114 -1.68 23.22 -5.63
N GLY A 115 -2.51 22.25 -5.27
CA GLY A 115 -2.76 21.01 -6.01
C GLY A 115 -1.52 20.14 -6.21
N GLU A 116 -1.60 19.22 -7.18
CA GLU A 116 -0.50 18.28 -7.51
C GLU A 116 0.80 19.03 -7.87
N LYS A 117 0.72 20.22 -8.48
CA LYS A 117 1.89 21.04 -8.85
C LYS A 117 2.63 21.58 -7.62
N GLY A 118 1.91 22.07 -6.61
CA GLY A 118 2.53 22.56 -5.37
C GLY A 118 3.14 21.42 -4.57
N LEU A 119 2.49 20.26 -4.49
CA LEU A 119 3.06 19.05 -3.90
C LEU A 119 4.37 18.65 -4.61
N LEU A 120 4.39 18.66 -5.94
CA LEU A 120 5.59 18.38 -6.73
C LEU A 120 6.71 19.39 -6.42
N GLN A 121 6.41 20.69 -6.35
CA GLN A 121 7.40 21.71 -5.99
C GLN A 121 7.99 21.49 -4.59
N LEU A 122 7.15 21.16 -3.60
CA LEU A 122 7.61 20.85 -2.24
C LEU A 122 8.53 19.63 -2.24
N VAL A 123 8.15 18.54 -2.93
CA VAL A 123 8.95 17.31 -3.00
C VAL A 123 10.29 17.55 -3.72
N MET A 124 10.27 18.29 -4.83
CA MET A 124 11.49 18.60 -5.60
C MET A 124 12.46 19.48 -4.82
N ALA A 125 11.96 20.54 -4.17
CA ALA A 125 12.81 21.48 -3.45
C ALA A 125 13.34 20.91 -2.13
N SER A 126 12.57 20.06 -1.45
CA SER A 126 12.99 19.50 -0.15
C SER A 126 14.06 18.40 -0.27
N HIS A 127 14.16 17.72 -1.42
CA HIS A 127 15.03 16.54 -1.58
C HIS A 127 15.68 16.32 -2.96
N GLY A 128 15.70 17.34 -3.82
CA GLY A 128 16.51 17.36 -5.04
C GLY A 128 17.98 17.68 -4.73
N GLY A 129 18.92 17.16 -5.52
CA GLY A 129 20.35 17.46 -5.44
C GLY A 129 21.18 16.59 -4.48
N MET A 130 20.53 15.90 -3.54
CA MET A 130 21.20 14.93 -2.65
C MET A 130 21.34 13.55 -3.29
N THR A 131 22.14 12.67 -2.68
CA THR A 131 22.23 11.27 -3.09
C THR A 131 21.01 10.47 -2.65
N THR A 132 20.75 9.34 -3.33
CA THR A 132 19.68 8.41 -2.93
C THR A 132 19.90 7.84 -1.52
N ALA A 133 21.16 7.63 -1.12
CA ALA A 133 21.52 7.14 0.21
C ALA A 133 21.28 8.18 1.32
N GLU A 134 21.53 9.46 1.06
CA GLU A 134 21.20 10.54 2.00
C GLU A 134 19.69 10.68 2.15
N PHE A 135 18.95 10.64 1.04
CA PHE A 135 17.49 10.71 1.09
C PHE A 135 16.89 9.54 1.86
N ALA A 136 17.38 8.31 1.65
CA ALA A 136 16.92 7.14 2.39
C ALA A 136 17.09 7.31 3.90
N ARG A 137 18.25 7.80 4.37
CA ARG A 137 18.47 8.09 5.80
C ARG A 137 17.52 9.15 6.35
N ILE A 138 17.29 10.24 5.61
CA ILE A 138 16.35 11.29 6.01
C ILE A 138 14.94 10.71 6.19
N VAL A 139 14.51 9.84 5.27
CA VAL A 139 13.21 9.16 5.37
C VAL A 139 13.18 8.20 6.56
N GLU A 140 14.22 7.41 6.77
CA GLU A 140 14.34 6.48 7.91
C GLU A 140 14.27 7.20 9.26
N ASP A 141 15.01 8.31 9.40
CA ASP A 141 15.03 9.12 10.63
C ASP A 141 13.65 9.74 10.90
N TRP A 142 13.00 10.26 9.85
CA TRP A 142 11.66 10.84 9.98
C TRP A 142 10.64 9.78 10.35
N ILE A 143 10.55 8.68 9.59
CA ILE A 143 9.50 7.67 9.78
C ILE A 143 9.65 6.92 11.12
N ALA A 144 10.85 6.90 11.71
CA ALA A 144 11.09 6.31 13.03
C ALA A 144 10.48 7.11 14.19
N THR A 145 10.25 8.42 14.02
CA THR A 145 9.86 9.30 15.13
C THR A 145 8.63 10.16 14.85
N ALA A 146 8.31 10.39 13.58
CA ALA A 146 7.21 11.26 13.17
C ALA A 146 5.86 10.64 13.55
N ARG A 147 5.01 11.48 14.14
CA ARG A 147 3.71 11.09 14.67
C ARG A 147 2.61 11.81 13.92
N HIS A 148 1.54 11.08 13.67
CA HIS A 148 0.36 11.63 13.05
C HIS A 148 -0.32 12.64 13.99
N PRO A 149 -0.66 13.86 13.50
CA PRO A 149 -0.98 15.01 14.36
C PRO A 149 -2.25 14.84 15.19
N LYS A 150 -3.23 14.04 14.72
CA LYS A 150 -4.50 13.84 15.43
C LYS A 150 -4.49 12.62 16.35
N THR A 151 -3.76 11.58 16.00
CA THR A 151 -3.78 10.29 16.74
C THR A 151 -2.60 10.13 17.69
N GLY A 152 -1.51 10.86 17.47
CA GLY A 152 -0.26 10.74 18.22
C GLY A 152 0.51 9.43 17.97
N LYS A 153 0.01 8.55 17.10
CA LYS A 153 0.65 7.30 16.70
C LYS A 153 1.79 7.57 15.71
N LEU A 154 2.79 6.69 15.67
CA LEU A 154 3.74 6.69 14.57
C LEU A 154 2.99 6.39 13.26
N TYR A 155 3.44 6.94 12.14
CA TYR A 155 2.80 6.64 10.85
C TYR A 155 2.84 5.13 10.50
N THR A 156 3.89 4.44 10.91
CA THR A 156 4.04 2.98 10.76
C THR A 156 3.15 2.15 11.70
N GLU A 157 2.59 2.76 12.74
CA GLU A 157 1.53 2.16 13.59
C GLU A 157 0.13 2.42 13.02
N MET A 158 0.01 3.20 11.94
CA MET A 158 -1.24 3.50 11.25
C MET A 158 -1.43 2.69 9.97
N VAL A 159 -0.76 1.54 9.90
CA VAL A 159 -0.97 0.51 8.88
C VAL A 159 -2.18 -0.36 9.23
N TYR A 160 -2.88 -0.84 8.21
CA TYR A 160 -4.09 -1.64 8.41
C TYR A 160 -3.75 -3.10 8.69
N GLN A 161 -4.05 -3.55 9.91
CA GLN A 161 -3.81 -4.93 10.36
C GLN A 161 -4.41 -5.99 9.41
N PRO A 162 -5.67 -5.86 8.94
CA PRO A 162 -6.26 -6.83 8.02
C PRO A 162 -5.50 -6.90 6.68
N MET A 163 -4.90 -5.80 6.23
CA MET A 163 -4.12 -5.77 5.00
C MET A 163 -2.72 -6.40 5.18
N LEU A 164 -2.10 -6.27 6.37
CA LEU A 164 -0.90 -7.02 6.70
C LEU A 164 -1.14 -8.53 6.66
N GLU A 165 -2.28 -8.97 7.20
CA GLU A 165 -2.71 -10.37 7.16
C GLU A 165 -2.95 -10.83 5.72
N LEU A 166 -3.62 -10.03 4.90
CA LEU A 166 -3.86 -10.33 3.48
C LEU A 166 -2.55 -10.47 2.70
N LEU A 167 -1.61 -9.53 2.88
CA LEU A 167 -0.27 -9.61 2.30
C LEU A 167 0.45 -10.91 2.71
N GLY A 168 0.40 -11.25 4.00
CA GLY A 168 0.96 -12.50 4.53
C GLY A 168 0.31 -13.75 3.93
N TYR A 169 -1.03 -13.78 3.87
CA TYR A 169 -1.81 -14.87 3.31
C TYR A 169 -1.50 -15.10 1.83
N LEU A 170 -1.42 -14.04 1.02
CA LEU A 170 -1.07 -14.12 -0.39
C LEU A 170 0.35 -14.68 -0.58
N ARG A 171 1.34 -14.18 0.18
CA ARG A 171 2.72 -14.70 0.12
C ARG A 171 2.81 -16.16 0.54
N ALA A 172 2.09 -16.57 1.59
CA ALA A 172 2.01 -17.97 2.02
C ALA A 172 1.44 -18.89 0.92
N ASN A 173 0.68 -18.34 -0.02
CA ASN A 173 0.12 -19.04 -1.17
C ASN A 173 0.90 -18.81 -2.49
N GLY A 174 2.14 -18.30 -2.38
CA GLY A 174 3.07 -18.17 -3.51
C GLY A 174 2.84 -16.94 -4.38
N PHE A 175 2.05 -15.96 -3.93
CA PHE A 175 1.98 -14.67 -4.61
C PHE A 175 3.20 -13.80 -4.28
N LYS A 176 3.63 -13.02 -5.28
CA LYS A 176 4.52 -11.87 -5.08
C LYS A 176 3.65 -10.63 -4.87
N THR A 177 3.86 -9.93 -3.77
CA THR A 177 3.06 -8.76 -3.37
C THR A 177 3.83 -7.49 -3.66
N PHE A 178 3.34 -6.68 -4.61
CA PHE A 178 3.93 -5.42 -5.01
C PHE A 178 3.13 -4.23 -4.48
N ILE A 179 3.83 -3.13 -4.21
CA ILE A 179 3.21 -1.81 -4.03
C ILE A 179 3.24 -1.06 -5.36
N VAL A 180 2.13 -0.41 -5.72
CA VAL A 180 1.95 0.43 -6.93
C VAL A 180 1.21 1.70 -6.51
N SER A 181 1.96 2.77 -6.26
CA SER A 181 1.44 3.95 -5.57
C SER A 181 1.83 5.27 -6.22
N GLY A 182 0.92 6.25 -6.19
CA GLY A 182 1.23 7.61 -6.59
C GLY A 182 2.31 8.27 -5.72
N GLY A 183 2.53 7.77 -4.51
CA GLY A 183 3.59 8.19 -3.61
C GLY A 183 5.00 7.91 -4.15
N GLY A 184 5.99 8.62 -3.59
CA GLY A 184 7.39 8.52 -3.99
C GLY A 184 7.98 7.15 -3.70
N ILE A 185 8.54 6.49 -4.72
CA ILE A 185 9.13 5.16 -4.62
C ILE A 185 10.25 5.11 -3.56
N GLU A 186 11.12 6.11 -3.51
CA GLU A 186 12.21 6.20 -2.53
C GLU A 186 11.76 6.73 -1.16
N PHE A 187 10.52 7.24 -1.04
CA PHE A 187 9.93 7.50 0.27
C PHE A 187 9.42 6.21 0.91
N MET A 188 8.90 5.25 0.13
CA MET A 188 8.35 3.99 0.67
C MET A 188 9.43 2.92 0.91
N ARG A 189 10.38 2.77 -0.03
CA ARG A 189 11.41 1.71 0.00
C ARG A 189 12.18 1.57 1.33
N PRO A 190 12.57 2.63 2.05
CA PRO A 190 13.39 2.49 3.25
C PRO A 190 12.71 1.77 4.42
N TRP A 191 11.38 1.66 4.42
CA TRP A 191 10.63 1.08 5.55
C TRP A 191 9.58 0.03 5.17
N ALA A 192 9.16 -0.02 3.89
CA ALA A 192 8.10 -0.93 3.43
C ALA A 192 8.40 -2.41 3.69
N GLU A 193 9.66 -2.85 3.57
CA GLU A 193 10.01 -4.26 3.81
C GLU A 193 9.78 -4.67 5.26
N ARG A 194 10.26 -3.86 6.21
CA ARG A 194 10.10 -4.11 7.64
C ARG A 194 8.62 -4.11 8.07
N VAL A 195 7.81 -3.25 7.46
CA VAL A 195 6.42 -3.00 7.88
C VAL A 195 5.41 -3.89 7.15
N TYR A 196 5.57 -4.07 5.85
CA TYR A 196 4.63 -4.83 4.99
C TYR A 196 5.16 -6.20 4.55
N GLY A 197 6.46 -6.47 4.72
CA GLY A 197 7.12 -7.62 4.12
C GLY A 197 7.25 -7.51 2.60
N VAL A 198 7.28 -6.28 2.06
CA VAL A 198 7.42 -5.99 0.62
C VAL A 198 8.82 -5.40 0.38
N PRO A 199 9.74 -6.14 -0.26
CA PRO A 199 11.12 -5.69 -0.44
C PRO A 199 11.22 -4.55 -1.48
N PRO A 200 12.32 -3.76 -1.49
CA PRO A 200 12.44 -2.56 -2.32
C PRO A 200 12.22 -2.75 -3.83
N GLU A 201 12.58 -3.91 -4.37
CA GLU A 201 12.38 -4.28 -5.78
C GLU A 201 10.92 -4.62 -6.12
N GLN A 202 10.05 -4.76 -5.11
CA GLN A 202 8.60 -4.95 -5.26
C GLN A 202 7.82 -3.67 -4.93
N VAL A 203 8.50 -2.53 -4.77
CA VAL A 203 7.87 -1.21 -4.62
C VAL A 203 7.98 -0.45 -5.93
N ILE A 204 6.83 -0.07 -6.47
CA ILE A 204 6.66 0.81 -7.63
C ILE A 204 5.95 2.06 -7.15
N GLY A 205 6.46 3.22 -7.57
CA GLY A 205 5.79 4.48 -7.31
C GLY A 205 6.34 5.61 -8.16
N SER A 206 5.85 6.82 -7.90
CA SER A 206 6.34 8.02 -8.56
C SER A 206 7.82 8.24 -8.26
N SER A 207 8.57 8.76 -9.24
CA SER A 207 10.02 8.89 -9.16
C SER A 207 10.53 10.14 -9.86
N ILE A 208 11.69 10.58 -9.41
CA ILE A 208 12.51 11.58 -10.08
C ILE A 208 13.68 10.89 -10.77
N LYS A 209 14.31 11.57 -11.74
CA LYS A 209 15.51 11.05 -12.39
C LYS A 209 16.65 10.94 -11.39
N VAL A 210 17.47 9.92 -11.60
CA VAL A 210 18.74 9.72 -10.90
C VAL A 210 19.89 9.67 -11.90
N GLU A 211 21.02 10.26 -11.53
CA GLU A 211 22.23 10.27 -12.33
C GLU A 211 23.36 9.56 -11.58
N PHE A 212 24.13 8.75 -12.31
CA PHE A 212 25.34 8.15 -11.79
C PHE A 212 26.48 9.17 -11.79
N GLU A 213 27.14 9.31 -10.64
CA GLU A 213 28.26 10.22 -10.47
C GLU A 213 29.42 9.52 -9.75
N MET A 214 30.64 9.79 -10.19
CA MET A 214 31.84 9.37 -9.47
C MET A 214 32.34 10.53 -8.62
N THR A 215 32.30 10.39 -7.30
CA THR A 215 32.84 11.38 -6.35
C THR A 215 34.19 10.92 -5.80
N GLU A 216 34.87 11.77 -5.04
CA GLU A 216 36.12 11.40 -4.34
C GLU A 216 35.92 10.22 -3.37
N SER A 217 34.71 10.03 -2.84
CA SER A 217 34.35 8.93 -1.93
C SER A 217 33.82 7.67 -2.65
N GLY A 218 33.70 7.69 -3.97
CA GLY A 218 33.23 6.56 -4.79
C GLY A 218 31.96 6.84 -5.59
N PRO A 219 31.35 5.80 -6.19
CA PRO A 219 30.16 5.95 -7.02
C PRO A 219 28.92 6.26 -6.18
N VAL A 220 28.12 7.21 -6.64
CA VAL A 220 26.83 7.56 -6.03
C VAL A 220 25.74 7.69 -7.09
N LEU A 221 24.48 7.66 -6.65
CA LEU A 221 23.33 8.07 -7.46
C LEU A 221 22.80 9.39 -6.90
N ARG A 222 22.84 10.44 -7.73
CA ARG A 222 22.35 11.78 -7.39
C ARG A 222 20.92 11.95 -7.89
N ARG A 223 20.07 12.51 -7.03
CA ARG A 223 18.67 12.82 -7.30
C ARG A 223 18.57 14.13 -8.07
N LEU A 224 18.03 14.10 -9.29
CA LEU A 224 17.83 15.29 -10.09
C LEU A 224 16.47 15.94 -9.78
N PRO A 225 16.34 17.27 -9.81
CA PRO A 225 15.06 17.95 -9.71
C PRO A 225 14.28 17.84 -11.03
N GLU A 226 14.01 16.62 -11.47
CA GLU A 226 13.27 16.31 -12.69
C GLU A 226 12.45 15.03 -12.50
N ILE A 227 11.17 15.05 -12.87
CA ILE A 227 10.28 13.89 -12.78
C ILE A 227 10.73 12.83 -13.80
N ASP A 228 10.82 11.57 -13.37
CA ASP A 228 11.02 10.42 -14.28
C ASP A 228 9.69 9.75 -14.61
N PHE A 229 8.88 9.48 -13.59
CA PHE A 229 7.62 8.75 -13.75
C PHE A 229 6.60 9.12 -12.67
N ILE A 230 5.32 9.19 -13.06
CA ILE A 230 4.19 9.37 -12.14
C ILE A 230 3.34 8.10 -12.18
N ASP A 231 3.27 7.41 -11.04
CA ASP A 231 2.62 6.10 -10.90
C ASP A 231 1.20 6.23 -10.32
N ASP A 232 0.36 7.06 -10.94
CA ASP A 232 -1.03 7.29 -10.52
C ASP A 232 -2.01 7.22 -11.71
N LYS A 233 -3.26 6.85 -11.45
CA LYS A 233 -4.33 6.70 -12.46
C LYS A 233 -3.87 5.76 -13.58
N ALA A 234 -3.87 6.24 -14.83
CA ALA A 234 -3.38 5.51 -15.99
C ALA A 234 -1.86 5.22 -15.95
N GLY A 235 -1.11 5.91 -15.09
CA GLY A 235 0.30 5.60 -14.80
C GLY A 235 0.48 4.23 -14.18
N LYS A 236 -0.40 3.81 -13.26
CA LYS A 236 -0.29 2.51 -12.55
C LYS A 236 -0.15 1.30 -13.48
N PRO A 237 -1.04 1.06 -14.47
CA PRO A 237 -0.84 -0.07 -15.39
C PRO A 237 0.43 0.05 -16.24
N VAL A 238 0.88 1.27 -16.57
CA VAL A 238 2.15 1.51 -17.27
C VAL A 238 3.35 1.15 -16.37
N GLY A 239 3.31 1.54 -15.10
CA GLY A 239 4.31 1.18 -14.09
C GLY A 239 4.40 -0.33 -13.92
N ILE A 240 3.25 -0.99 -13.74
CA ILE A 240 3.22 -2.45 -13.64
C ILE A 240 3.81 -3.11 -14.90
N HIS A 241 3.43 -2.67 -16.10
CA HIS A 241 4.02 -3.20 -17.33
C HIS A 241 5.54 -2.99 -17.39
N LYS A 242 6.02 -1.78 -17.06
CA LYS A 242 7.43 -1.40 -17.11
C LYS A 242 8.30 -2.20 -16.14
N PHE A 243 7.84 -2.39 -14.90
CA PHE A 243 8.67 -2.94 -13.82
C PHE A 243 8.41 -4.43 -13.54
N ILE A 244 7.18 -4.91 -13.75
CA ILE A 244 6.81 -6.31 -13.50
C ILE A 244 6.78 -7.11 -14.81
N GLY A 245 6.31 -6.50 -15.90
CA GLY A 245 6.19 -7.15 -17.20
C GLY A 245 5.08 -8.21 -17.28
N ARG A 246 4.14 -8.21 -16.33
CA ARG A 246 3.01 -9.16 -16.26
C ARG A 246 1.74 -8.45 -15.82
N VAL A 247 0.60 -8.88 -16.33
CA VAL A 247 -0.72 -8.47 -15.81
C VAL A 247 -0.91 -9.14 -14.45
N PRO A 248 -1.22 -8.38 -13.37
CA PRO A 248 -1.52 -8.97 -12.07
C PRO A 248 -2.73 -9.90 -12.13
N LEU A 249 -2.81 -10.81 -11.16
CA LEU A 249 -4.02 -11.60 -10.92
C LEU A 249 -4.93 -10.92 -9.90
N PHE A 250 -4.33 -10.15 -9.00
CA PHE A 250 -4.99 -9.50 -7.88
C PHE A 250 -4.55 -8.03 -7.84
N ALA A 251 -5.51 -7.12 -7.71
CA ALA A 251 -5.23 -5.72 -7.46
C ALA A 251 -6.09 -5.20 -6.30
N SER A 252 -5.48 -4.46 -5.38
CA SER A 252 -6.19 -3.71 -4.35
C SER A 252 -5.86 -2.23 -4.38
N GLY A 253 -6.90 -1.41 -4.24
CA GLY A 253 -6.82 0.05 -4.15
C GLY A 253 -7.91 0.61 -3.25
N ASN A 254 -8.04 1.92 -3.16
CA ASN A 254 -9.07 2.58 -2.36
C ASN A 254 -9.63 3.87 -3.00
N SER A 255 -9.11 4.30 -4.15
CA SER A 255 -9.46 5.58 -4.75
C SER A 255 -9.71 5.50 -6.26
N ASP A 256 -10.18 6.61 -6.84
CA ASP A 256 -10.27 6.77 -8.29
C ASP A 256 -8.90 6.75 -8.99
N GLY A 257 -7.80 6.95 -8.25
CA GLY A 257 -6.43 6.77 -8.74
C GLY A 257 -6.10 5.31 -9.05
N ASP A 258 -6.83 4.35 -8.47
CA ASP A 258 -6.64 2.92 -8.69
C ASP A 258 -7.48 2.35 -9.82
N LEU A 259 -8.37 3.15 -10.39
CA LEU A 259 -9.39 2.68 -11.32
C LEU A 259 -8.77 1.91 -12.50
N GLN A 260 -7.75 2.48 -13.15
CA GLN A 260 -7.12 1.84 -14.30
C GLN A 260 -6.28 0.62 -13.91
N MET A 261 -5.71 0.58 -12.70
CA MET A 261 -5.01 -0.60 -12.18
C MET A 261 -5.98 -1.78 -12.00
N LEU A 262 -7.14 -1.52 -11.39
CA LEU A 262 -8.21 -2.50 -11.19
C LEU A 262 -8.82 -2.94 -12.53
N GLN A 263 -9.11 -2.01 -13.44
CA GLN A 263 -9.61 -2.31 -14.79
C GLN A 263 -8.66 -3.23 -15.54
N TRP A 264 -7.38 -2.85 -15.60
CA TRP A 264 -6.39 -3.60 -16.37
C TRP A 264 -6.14 -5.00 -15.80
N THR A 265 -6.09 -5.12 -14.47
CA THR A 265 -5.97 -6.41 -13.78
C THR A 265 -7.18 -7.30 -14.08
N THR A 266 -8.39 -6.77 -13.87
CA THR A 266 -9.64 -7.58 -13.93
C THR A 266 -10.16 -7.85 -15.33
N ALA A 267 -9.63 -7.18 -16.36
CA ALA A 267 -9.94 -7.45 -17.76
C ALA A 267 -9.21 -8.68 -18.34
N GLY A 268 -8.22 -9.24 -17.65
CA GLY A 268 -7.46 -10.40 -18.11
C GLY A 268 -8.23 -11.72 -18.07
N GLU A 269 -7.77 -12.72 -18.85
CA GLU A 269 -8.33 -14.07 -18.83
C GLU A 269 -7.88 -14.89 -17.60
N GLY A 270 -8.74 -15.83 -17.16
CA GLY A 270 -8.45 -16.71 -16.03
C GLY A 270 -8.79 -16.09 -14.68
N ALA A 271 -8.17 -16.57 -13.59
CA ALA A 271 -8.42 -16.07 -12.24
C ALA A 271 -8.02 -14.58 -12.13
N ARG A 272 -8.98 -13.69 -11.84
CA ARG A 272 -8.75 -12.27 -11.59
C ARG A 272 -9.55 -11.77 -10.40
N PHE A 273 -8.96 -10.86 -9.63
CA PHE A 273 -9.58 -10.28 -8.45
C PHE A 273 -9.29 -8.79 -8.32
N GLY A 274 -10.35 -8.00 -8.18
CA GLY A 274 -10.28 -6.58 -7.84
C GLY A 274 -10.85 -6.36 -6.45
N LEU A 275 -10.09 -5.69 -5.58
CA LEU A 275 -10.45 -5.40 -4.20
C LEU A 275 -10.37 -3.90 -3.93
N LEU A 276 -11.47 -3.28 -3.53
CA LEU A 276 -11.54 -1.85 -3.26
C LEU A 276 -11.83 -1.61 -1.77
N LEU A 277 -10.95 -0.88 -1.08
CA LEU A 277 -11.17 -0.51 0.32
C LEU A 277 -12.08 0.73 0.39
N HIS A 278 -13.26 0.58 0.98
CA HIS A 278 -14.17 1.69 1.27
C HIS A 278 -14.04 2.10 2.75
N HIS A 279 -13.56 3.33 2.96
CA HIS A 279 -13.40 3.94 4.28
C HIS A 279 -14.76 4.38 4.84
N THR A 280 -15.44 3.45 5.51
CA THR A 280 -16.79 3.63 6.07
C THR A 280 -16.80 3.86 7.59
N ASP A 281 -15.63 3.81 8.24
CA ASP A 281 -15.52 3.79 9.70
C ASP A 281 -15.01 5.10 10.29
N GLY A 282 -15.93 6.04 10.53
CA GLY A 282 -15.62 7.32 11.16
C GLY A 282 -15.29 7.26 12.66
N GLU A 283 -15.40 6.10 13.31
CA GLU A 283 -15.13 5.94 14.75
C GLU A 283 -13.71 5.41 14.99
N ARG A 284 -13.29 4.39 14.24
CA ARG A 284 -11.97 3.75 14.38
C ARG A 284 -10.93 4.31 13.41
N GLU A 285 -11.37 4.96 12.34
CA GLU A 285 -10.57 5.54 11.27
C GLU A 285 -11.20 6.90 10.87
N TRP A 286 -11.51 7.08 9.59
CA TRP A 286 -12.27 8.16 8.99
C TRP A 286 -13.32 7.54 8.04
N ALA A 287 -14.42 8.27 7.84
CA ALA A 287 -15.42 7.91 6.84
C ALA A 287 -15.33 8.91 5.67
N TYR A 288 -14.96 8.44 4.48
CA TYR A 288 -14.80 9.29 3.30
C TYR A 288 -14.84 8.51 1.98
N ASP A 289 -15.34 9.18 0.93
CA ASP A 289 -15.38 8.64 -0.44
C ASP A 289 -15.45 9.76 -1.51
N ARG A 290 -16.63 10.04 -2.06
CA ARG A 290 -16.89 10.83 -3.28
C ARG A 290 -16.57 12.30 -3.15
N LYS A 291 -16.67 12.83 -1.94
CA LYS A 291 -16.43 14.26 -1.62
C LYS A 291 -15.04 14.50 -1.04
N SER A 292 -14.23 13.46 -0.89
CA SER A 292 -12.91 13.60 -0.31
C SER A 292 -11.95 14.31 -1.27
N HIS A 293 -11.08 15.19 -0.74
CA HIS A 293 -9.98 15.79 -1.51
C HIS A 293 -8.71 14.91 -1.54
N VAL A 294 -8.61 13.98 -0.61
CA VAL A 294 -7.47 13.04 -0.44
C VAL A 294 -8.05 11.62 -0.48
N GLY A 295 -7.59 10.76 -1.38
CA GLY A 295 -8.18 9.42 -1.54
C GLY A 295 -9.64 9.46 -2.00
N LYS A 296 -9.96 10.29 -2.99
CA LYS A 296 -11.34 10.38 -3.52
C LYS A 296 -11.74 9.04 -4.12
N LEU A 297 -12.87 8.50 -3.68
CA LEU A 297 -13.46 7.26 -4.20
C LEU A 297 -14.87 7.53 -4.74
N ASP A 298 -15.03 7.56 -6.06
CA ASP A 298 -16.29 7.96 -6.73
C ASP A 298 -16.56 7.07 -7.93
N LYS A 299 -15.77 7.20 -9.00
CA LYS A 299 -15.92 6.42 -10.22
C LYS A 299 -15.53 4.96 -10.04
N ALA A 300 -14.47 4.69 -9.28
CA ALA A 300 -14.05 3.32 -9.02
C ALA A 300 -15.09 2.54 -8.19
N LEU A 301 -15.83 3.23 -7.32
CA LEU A 301 -16.92 2.62 -6.55
C LEU A 301 -18.14 2.28 -7.42
N ASP A 302 -18.49 3.17 -8.35
CA ASP A 302 -19.53 2.89 -9.34
C ASP A 302 -19.15 1.71 -10.25
N GLU A 303 -17.90 1.67 -10.70
CA GLU A 303 -17.40 0.60 -11.56
C GLU A 303 -17.28 -0.73 -10.81
N ALA A 304 -16.88 -0.73 -9.54
CA ALA A 304 -16.85 -1.94 -8.71
C ALA A 304 -18.22 -2.63 -8.69
N SER A 305 -19.29 -1.85 -8.53
CA SER A 305 -20.67 -2.36 -8.57
C SER A 305 -21.05 -2.94 -9.94
N GLN A 306 -20.58 -2.33 -11.04
CA GLN A 306 -20.88 -2.76 -12.41
C GLN A 306 -20.06 -3.97 -12.86
N LYS A 307 -18.82 -4.09 -12.38
CA LYS A 307 -17.85 -5.12 -12.77
C LYS A 307 -17.76 -6.28 -11.78
N GLY A 308 -18.43 -6.17 -10.63
CA GLY A 308 -18.40 -7.18 -9.58
C GLY A 308 -17.07 -7.24 -8.84
N TRP A 309 -16.36 -6.11 -8.72
CA TRP A 309 -15.20 -6.04 -7.84
C TRP A 309 -15.64 -6.15 -6.39
N THR A 310 -14.81 -6.76 -5.56
CA THR A 310 -15.09 -6.89 -4.13
C THR A 310 -14.82 -5.55 -3.47
N VAL A 311 -15.79 -5.04 -2.71
CA VAL A 311 -15.64 -3.79 -1.95
C VAL A 311 -15.62 -4.13 -0.47
N ILE A 312 -14.55 -3.74 0.21
CA ILE A 312 -14.41 -3.86 1.66
C ILE A 312 -15.20 -2.73 2.30
N ASP A 313 -16.14 -3.05 3.19
CA ASP A 313 -16.72 -2.08 4.11
C ASP A 313 -15.88 -2.09 5.38
N MET A 314 -14.97 -1.12 5.55
CA MET A 314 -14.02 -1.12 6.68
C MET A 314 -14.72 -1.29 8.04
N LYS A 315 -15.87 -0.64 8.22
CA LYS A 315 -16.63 -0.71 9.48
C LYS A 315 -17.12 -2.12 9.78
N ASN A 316 -17.64 -2.80 8.76
CA ASN A 316 -18.33 -4.09 8.93
C ASN A 316 -17.42 -5.30 8.69
N ASP A 317 -16.44 -5.20 7.81
CA ASP A 317 -15.59 -6.31 7.41
C ASP A 317 -14.35 -6.47 8.28
N TRP A 318 -13.93 -5.44 9.02
CA TRP A 318 -12.75 -5.49 9.88
C TRP A 318 -13.12 -5.40 11.36
N ASN A 319 -12.64 -6.35 12.18
CA ASN A 319 -12.78 -6.26 13.65
C ASN A 319 -11.65 -5.42 14.29
N LYS A 320 -10.55 -5.21 13.57
CA LYS A 320 -9.41 -4.38 13.96
C LYS A 320 -8.94 -3.57 12.75
N VAL A 321 -8.68 -2.27 12.96
CA VAL A 321 -8.21 -1.38 11.89
C VAL A 321 -6.69 -1.33 11.88
N PHE A 322 -6.07 -0.69 12.88
CA PHE A 322 -4.63 -0.48 12.90
C PHE A 322 -3.85 -1.62 13.57
N ALA A 323 -2.63 -1.87 13.07
CA ALA A 323 -1.65 -2.68 13.80
C ALA A 323 -1.35 -2.06 15.18
N GLN A 324 -1.04 -2.90 16.16
CA GLN A 324 -0.65 -2.42 17.50
C GLN A 324 0.81 -2.01 17.49
#